data_AF-A0A413RQC2-F1
#
_entry.id   AF-A0A413RQC2-F1
#
_cell.length_a   1.000
_cell.length_b   1.000
_cell.length_c   1.000
_cell.angle_alpha   90.00
_cell.angle_beta   90.00
_cell.angle_gamma   90.00
#
_symmetry.space_group_name_H-M   'P 1'
#
loop_
_entity.id
_entity.type
_entity.pdbx_description
1 polymer ?
#
loop_
_entity_poly.entity_id
_entity_poly.type
_entity_poly.pdbx_seq_one_letter_code
_entity_poly.pdbx_strand_id
1 'polypeptide(L)'
;LMSYAPDVRLRAVLLCGMVLAGLGVLNDVTITQASAVWELNAASPDASRRQLFSRGMRIGRDHIASTVYTIVFAYVGATLPLVLLVSISDRAILDALQNGELAEEVARTLVGSIGLVLAIPLTTAIAALVVHSAPAPAELAPTEVAAPVG
;
A
#
# COMPACT_ATOMS: atom_id res chain seq x y z
N LEU A 1 4.86 25.47 13.44
CA LEU A 1 5.79 24.33 13.60
C LEU A 1 7.19 24.79 14.00
N MET A 2 7.86 25.63 13.21
CA MET A 2 9.21 26.14 13.58
C MET A 2 9.25 26.96 14.89
N SER A 3 8.12 27.53 15.34
CA SER A 3 8.01 28.21 16.65
C SER A 3 7.65 27.28 17.82
N TYR A 4 7.23 26.04 17.56
CA TYR A 4 6.73 25.08 18.57
C TYR A 4 7.61 23.83 18.70
N ALA A 5 8.46 23.52 17.72
CA ALA A 5 9.36 22.36 17.72
C ALA A 5 10.64 22.64 16.90
N PRO A 6 11.62 23.36 17.48
CA PRO A 6 12.82 23.84 16.77
C PRO A 6 13.77 22.71 16.30
N ASP A 7 13.77 21.56 16.95
CA ASP A 7 14.62 20.41 16.59
C ASP A 7 14.01 19.50 15.50
N VAL A 8 12.73 19.72 15.15
CA VAL A 8 12.05 18.88 14.15
C VAL A 8 12.41 19.34 12.75
N ARG A 9 13.30 18.57 12.11
CA ARG A 9 13.69 18.77 10.72
C ARG A 9 12.54 18.36 9.80
N LEU A 10 11.98 19.31 9.03
CA LEU A 10 10.88 19.06 8.08
C LEU A 10 11.20 17.90 7.12
N ARG A 11 12.44 17.82 6.63
CA ARG A 11 12.89 16.69 5.79
C ARG A 11 12.74 15.34 6.48
N ALA A 12 13.03 15.24 7.77
CA ALA A 12 12.89 13.99 8.52
C ALA A 12 11.41 13.59 8.68
N VAL A 13 10.53 14.57 8.90
CA VAL A 13 9.07 14.33 8.96
C VAL A 13 8.55 13.86 7.60
N LEU A 14 8.98 14.50 6.51
CA LEU A 14 8.61 14.09 5.14
C LEU A 14 9.08 12.67 4.82
N LEU A 15 10.34 12.35 5.11
CA LEU A 15 10.87 10.99 4.91
C LEU A 15 10.11 9.95 5.75
N CYS A 16 9.82 10.27 7.02
CA CYS A 16 9.04 9.40 7.90
C CYS A 16 7.63 9.16 7.34
N GLY A 17 6.93 10.24 6.95
CA GLY A 17 5.61 10.15 6.32
C GLY A 17 5.61 9.32 5.04
N MET A 18 6.64 9.47 4.19
CA MET A 18 6.80 8.66 2.98
C MET A 18 7.00 7.17 3.29
N VAL A 19 7.86 6.85 4.26
CA VAL A 19 8.08 5.45 4.68
C VAL A 19 6.80 4.85 5.25
N LEU A 20 6.08 5.57 6.11
CA LEU A 20 4.81 5.11 6.67
C LEU A 20 3.74 4.89 5.61
N ALA A 21 3.61 5.82 4.65
CA ALA A 21 2.68 5.67 3.54
C ALA A 21 3.01 4.43 2.68
N GLY A 22 4.29 4.25 2.33
CA GLY A 22 4.76 3.09 1.59
C GLY A 22 4.53 1.77 2.33
N LEU A 23 4.86 1.73 3.62
CA LEU A 23 4.62 0.55 4.47
C LEU A 23 3.12 0.22 4.57
N GLY A 24 2.25 1.22 4.70
CA GLY A 24 0.80 1.01 4.76
C GLY A 24 0.27 0.34 3.49
N VAL A 25 0.65 0.87 2.33
CA VAL A 25 0.26 0.29 1.02
C VAL A 25 0.85 -1.11 0.84
N LEU A 26 2.12 -1.33 1.20
CA LEU A 26 2.73 -2.65 1.11
C LEU A 26 2.07 -3.66 2.06
N ASN A 27 1.74 -3.26 3.29
CA ASN A 27 1.04 -4.11 4.24
C ASN A 27 -0.34 -4.51 3.73
N ASP A 28 -1.11 -3.55 3.20
CA ASP A 28 -2.42 -3.81 2.60
C ASP A 28 -2.33 -4.88 1.51
N VAL A 29 -1.46 -4.66 0.51
CA VAL A 29 -1.30 -5.61 -0.59
C VAL A 29 -0.77 -6.96 -0.13
N THR A 30 0.25 -6.99 0.75
CA THR A 30 0.86 -8.25 1.18
C THR A 30 -0.08 -9.11 2.03
N ILE A 31 -0.81 -8.51 2.96
CA ILE A 31 -1.79 -9.24 3.79
C ILE A 31 -2.90 -9.80 2.91
N THR A 32 -3.49 -8.99 2.03
CA THR A 32 -4.54 -9.47 1.14
C THR A 32 -4.04 -10.57 0.19
N GLN A 33 -2.83 -10.44 -0.36
CA GLN A 33 -2.26 -11.47 -1.24
C GLN A 33 -1.95 -12.77 -0.51
N ALA A 34 -1.43 -12.69 0.72
CA ALA A 34 -1.21 -13.87 1.54
C ALA A 34 -2.55 -14.57 1.81
N SER A 35 -3.54 -13.86 2.38
CA SER A 35 -4.85 -14.45 2.67
C SER A 35 -5.49 -15.11 1.46
N ALA A 36 -5.44 -14.48 0.28
CA ALA A 36 -5.95 -15.06 -0.95
C ALA A 36 -5.27 -16.40 -1.32
N VAL A 37 -3.96 -16.52 -1.13
CA VAL A 37 -3.24 -17.78 -1.40
C VAL A 37 -3.63 -18.87 -0.39
N TRP A 38 -3.81 -18.52 0.88
CA TRP A 38 -4.29 -19.47 1.90
C TRP A 38 -5.71 -19.95 1.60
N GLU A 39 -6.61 -19.05 1.19
CA GLU A 39 -7.96 -19.42 0.76
C GLU A 39 -7.96 -20.31 -0.48
N LEU A 40 -7.13 -19.98 -1.48
CA LEU A 40 -6.95 -20.82 -2.67
C LEU A 40 -6.47 -22.23 -2.32
N ASN A 41 -5.58 -22.35 -1.34
CA ASN A 41 -5.10 -23.64 -0.84
C ASN A 41 -6.19 -24.37 -0.04
N ALA A 42 -6.92 -23.69 0.83
CA ALA A 42 -8.03 -24.29 1.58
C ALA A 42 -9.13 -24.82 0.66
N ALA A 43 -9.43 -24.11 -0.44
CA ALA A 43 -10.40 -24.53 -1.44
C ALA A 43 -9.89 -25.64 -2.38
N SER A 44 -8.58 -25.86 -2.48
CA SER A 44 -7.97 -26.91 -3.31
C SER A 44 -6.67 -27.40 -2.69
N PRO A 45 -6.72 -28.22 -1.62
CA PRO A 45 -5.53 -28.61 -0.85
C PRO A 45 -4.49 -29.39 -1.66
N ASP A 46 -4.92 -30.08 -2.72
CA ASP A 46 -4.05 -30.84 -3.62
C ASP A 46 -3.41 -29.96 -4.72
N ALA A 47 -3.69 -28.65 -4.74
CA ALA A 47 -3.15 -27.76 -5.76
C ALA A 47 -1.64 -27.58 -5.60
N SER A 48 -0.91 -27.80 -6.69
CA SER A 48 0.53 -27.55 -6.70
C SER A 48 0.85 -26.07 -6.43
N ARG A 49 2.01 -25.80 -5.82
CA ARG A 49 2.51 -24.44 -5.59
C ARG A 49 2.48 -23.54 -6.83
N ARG A 50 2.73 -24.10 -8.02
CA ARG A 50 2.67 -23.39 -9.31
C ARG A 50 1.23 -22.97 -9.67
N GLN A 51 0.26 -23.84 -9.40
CA GLN A 51 -1.17 -23.52 -9.61
C GLN A 51 -1.63 -22.44 -8.64
N LEU A 52 -1.26 -22.53 -7.36
CA LEU A 52 -1.55 -21.50 -6.36
C LEU A 52 -0.93 -20.16 -6.75
N PHE A 53 0.34 -20.15 -7.15
CA PHE A 53 1.01 -18.93 -7.63
C PHE A 53 0.29 -18.32 -8.83
N SER A 54 -0.01 -19.11 -9.87
CA SER A 54 -0.69 -18.61 -11.07
C SER A 54 -2.10 -18.09 -10.78
N ARG A 55 -2.86 -18.74 -9.89
CA ARG A 55 -4.20 -18.29 -9.47
C ARG A 55 -4.10 -17.04 -8.60
N GLY A 56 -3.19 -16.99 -7.64
CA GLY A 56 -2.92 -15.81 -6.81
C GLY A 56 -2.50 -14.60 -7.65
N MET A 57 -1.63 -14.78 -8.65
CA MET A 57 -1.21 -13.70 -9.55
C MET A 57 -2.36 -13.11 -10.39
N ARG A 58 -3.40 -13.90 -10.70
CA ARG A 58 -4.61 -13.37 -11.35
C ARG A 58 -5.38 -12.44 -10.41
N ILE A 59 -5.57 -12.85 -9.16
CA ILE A 59 -6.21 -12.03 -8.12
C ILE A 59 -5.40 -10.76 -7.88
N GLY A 60 -4.07 -10.88 -7.73
CA GLY A 60 -3.19 -9.74 -7.54
C GLY A 60 -3.27 -8.71 -8.67
N ARG A 61 -3.44 -9.14 -9.92
CA ARG A 61 -3.63 -8.23 -11.05
C ARG A 61 -4.95 -7.47 -10.99
N ASP A 62 -6.02 -8.09 -10.51
CA ASP A 62 -7.30 -7.42 -10.38
C ASP A 62 -7.26 -6.43 -9.21
N HIS A 63 -6.59 -6.81 -8.11
CA HIS A 63 -6.39 -5.94 -6.95
C HIS A 63 -5.50 -4.73 -7.24
N ILE A 64 -4.37 -4.89 -7.94
CA ILE A 64 -3.46 -3.76 -8.22
C ILE A 64 -4.14 -2.65 -9.01
N ALA A 65 -5.05 -3.00 -9.92
CA ALA A 65 -5.83 -2.02 -10.67
C ALA A 65 -6.67 -1.15 -9.71
N SER A 66 -7.33 -1.79 -8.74
CA SER A 66 -8.10 -1.08 -7.71
C SER A 66 -7.21 -0.22 -6.80
N THR A 67 -6.09 -0.77 -6.30
CA THR A 67 -5.14 -0.04 -5.43
C THR A 67 -4.58 1.20 -6.13
N VAL A 68 -4.23 1.09 -7.42
CA VAL A 68 -3.75 2.24 -8.19
C VAL A 68 -4.81 3.33 -8.28
N TYR A 69 -6.08 2.99 -8.54
CA TYR A 69 -7.15 3.99 -8.56
C TYR A 69 -7.32 4.69 -7.21
N THR A 70 -7.24 3.95 -6.10
CA THR A 70 -7.31 4.54 -4.76
C THR A 70 -6.15 5.52 -4.52
N ILE A 71 -4.92 5.18 -4.91
CA ILE A 71 -3.76 6.06 -4.76
C ILE A 71 -3.91 7.33 -5.61
N VAL A 72 -4.36 7.18 -6.87
CA VAL A 72 -4.61 8.34 -7.75
C VAL A 72 -5.66 9.27 -7.15
N PHE A 73 -6.78 8.73 -6.66
CA PHE A 73 -7.81 9.54 -6.01
C PHE A 73 -7.34 10.19 -4.70
N ALA A 74 -6.54 9.48 -3.89
CA ALA A 74 -5.96 10.05 -2.68
C ALA A 74 -5.02 11.22 -3.02
N TYR A 75 -4.17 11.09 -4.04
CA TYR A 75 -3.26 12.14 -4.49
C TYR A 75 -4.02 13.36 -5.03
N VAL A 76 -5.00 13.15 -5.92
CA VAL A 76 -5.84 14.23 -6.44
C VAL A 76 -6.57 14.91 -5.29
N GLY A 77 -7.21 14.14 -4.39
CA GLY A 77 -7.90 14.68 -3.22
C GLY A 77 -7.00 15.51 -2.30
N ALA A 78 -5.78 15.05 -2.04
CA ALA A 78 -4.80 15.75 -1.22
C ALA A 78 -4.27 17.04 -1.89
N THR A 79 -4.24 17.08 -3.22
CA THR A 79 -3.75 18.24 -4.00
C THR A 79 -4.87 19.23 -4.39
N LEU A 80 -6.15 18.90 -4.19
CA LEU A 80 -7.28 19.79 -4.48
C LEU A 80 -7.12 21.21 -3.90
N PRO A 81 -6.71 21.41 -2.62
CA PRO A 81 -6.53 22.76 -2.09
C PRO A 81 -5.46 23.57 -2.83
N LEU A 82 -4.37 22.91 -3.26
CA LEU A 82 -3.32 23.55 -4.05
C LEU A 82 -3.83 23.91 -5.45
N VAL A 83 -4.57 23.01 -6.11
CA VAL A 83 -5.18 23.28 -7.42
C VAL A 83 -6.14 24.47 -7.33
N LEU A 84 -6.98 24.53 -6.29
CA LEU A 84 -7.88 25.67 -6.05
C LEU A 84 -7.11 26.96 -5.80
N LEU A 85 -6.06 26.93 -4.97
CA LEU A 85 -5.23 28.10 -4.68
C LEU A 85 -4.57 28.66 -5.94
N VAL A 86 -4.02 27.78 -6.79
CA VAL A 86 -3.42 28.18 -8.07
C VAL A 86 -4.47 28.78 -9.01
N SER A 87 -5.64 28.15 -9.10
CA SER A 87 -6.77 28.61 -9.93
C SER A 87 -7.18 30.06 -9.62
N ILE A 88 -7.11 30.46 -8.34
CA ILE A 88 -7.48 31.82 -7.90
C ILE A 88 -6.31 32.82 -7.86
N SER A 89 -5.06 32.36 -8.00
CA SER A 89 -3.86 33.20 -7.73
C SER A 89 -3.21 33.82 -8.98
N ASP A 90 -3.74 33.62 -10.19
CA ASP A 90 -3.20 34.12 -11.48
C ASP A 90 -1.70 33.83 -11.74
N ARG A 91 -1.06 32.98 -10.94
CA ARG A 91 0.36 32.63 -11.08
C ARG A 91 0.53 31.51 -12.11
N ALA A 92 1.49 31.68 -13.01
CA ALA A 92 1.85 30.68 -14.00
C ALA A 92 2.34 29.40 -13.29
N ILE A 93 1.58 28.31 -13.46
CA ILE A 93 1.92 26.93 -13.04
C ILE A 93 3.36 26.54 -13.43
N LEU A 94 3.89 27.16 -14.48
CA LEU A 94 5.21 26.92 -15.04
C LEU A 94 6.38 27.37 -14.15
N ASP A 95 6.23 28.42 -13.33
CA ASP A 95 7.30 28.90 -12.46
C ASP A 95 7.57 27.95 -11.27
N ALA A 96 6.55 27.19 -10.85
CA ALA A 96 6.67 26.19 -9.79
C ALA A 96 7.30 24.88 -10.28
N LEU A 97 7.19 24.56 -11.57
CA LEU A 97 7.66 23.30 -12.17
C LEU A 97 9.18 23.29 -12.48
N GLN A 98 9.85 24.44 -12.42
CA GLN A 98 11.22 24.62 -12.93
C GLN A 98 12.36 24.30 -11.95
N ASN A 99 12.07 24.01 -10.69
CA ASN A 99 13.08 23.63 -9.69
C ASN A 99 13.09 22.10 -9.48
N GLY A 100 14.24 21.52 -9.10
CA GLY A 100 14.52 20.06 -9.05
C GLY A 100 13.56 19.17 -8.23
N GLU A 101 12.51 19.74 -7.65
CA GLU A 101 11.38 19.07 -7.00
C GLU A 101 10.65 18.11 -7.97
N LEU A 102 10.55 18.46 -9.25
CA LEU A 102 9.88 17.60 -10.24
C LEU A 102 10.63 16.28 -10.48
N ALA A 103 11.97 16.33 -10.52
CA ALA A 103 12.80 15.14 -10.69
C ALA A 103 12.70 14.22 -9.45
N GLU A 104 12.66 14.81 -8.26
CA GLU A 104 12.45 14.06 -7.02
C GLU A 104 11.08 13.36 -7.02
N GLU A 105 10.02 14.05 -7.46
CA GLU A 105 8.67 13.50 -7.47
C GLU A 105 8.50 12.36 -8.48
N VAL A 106 9.14 12.49 -9.65
CA VAL A 106 9.19 11.41 -10.65
C VAL A 106 9.94 10.19 -10.09
N ALA A 107 11.12 10.39 -9.52
CA ALA A 107 11.87 9.29 -8.92
C ALA A 107 11.10 8.62 -7.77
N ARG A 108 10.44 9.41 -6.92
CA ARG A 108 9.60 8.94 -5.82
C ARG A 108 8.46 8.07 -6.32
N THR A 109 7.73 8.55 -7.34
CA THR A 109 6.62 7.82 -7.96
C THR A 109 7.12 6.51 -8.58
N LEU A 110 8.23 6.55 -9.32
CA LEU A 110 8.81 5.35 -9.95
C LEU A 110 9.20 4.29 -8.92
N VAL A 111 9.93 4.66 -7.86
CA VAL A 111 10.33 3.73 -6.80
C VAL A 111 9.12 3.16 -6.09
N GLY A 112 8.12 3.99 -5.76
CA GLY A 112 6.88 3.54 -5.14
C GLY A 112 6.09 2.55 -6.01
N SER A 113 5.93 2.86 -7.30
CA SER A 113 5.24 1.98 -8.25
C SER A 113 5.96 0.65 -8.45
N ILE A 114 7.29 0.64 -8.57
CA ILE A 114 8.07 -0.60 -8.68
C ILE A 114 7.91 -1.45 -7.42
N GLY A 115 8.02 -0.85 -6.24
CA GLY A 115 7.82 -1.55 -4.97
C GLY A 115 6.44 -2.20 -4.88
N LEU A 116 5.39 -1.47 -5.25
CA LEU A 116 4.02 -1.98 -5.27
C LEU A 116 3.83 -3.14 -6.25
N VAL A 117 4.33 -3.00 -7.48
CA VAL A 117 4.22 -4.04 -8.51
C VAL A 117 4.99 -5.30 -8.12
N LEU A 118 6.15 -5.17 -7.47
CA LEU A 118 6.97 -6.30 -7.02
C LEU A 118 6.42 -6.98 -5.75
N ALA A 119 5.68 -6.25 -4.90
CA ALA A 119 5.12 -6.81 -3.67
C ALA A 119 4.18 -7.99 -3.92
N ILE A 120 3.37 -7.91 -5.00
CA ILE A 120 2.42 -8.98 -5.38
C ILE A 120 3.15 -10.29 -5.71
N PRO A 121 4.01 -10.36 -6.75
CA PRO A 121 4.67 -11.61 -7.11
C PRO A 121 5.56 -12.14 -5.98
N LEU A 122 6.25 -11.29 -5.22
CA LEU A 122 7.05 -11.75 -4.07
C LEU A 122 6.18 -12.41 -3.01
N THR A 123 5.10 -11.74 -2.60
CA THR A 123 4.24 -12.25 -1.52
C THR A 123 3.51 -13.50 -1.96
N THR A 124 2.96 -13.52 -3.18
CA THR A 124 2.30 -14.70 -3.73
C THR A 124 3.26 -15.89 -3.84
N ALA A 125 4.52 -15.67 -4.24
CA ALA A 125 5.53 -16.72 -4.30
C ALA A 125 5.84 -17.27 -2.91
N ILE A 126 6.13 -16.40 -1.95
CA ILE A 126 6.45 -16.81 -0.56
C ILE A 126 5.26 -17.57 0.04
N ALA A 127 4.04 -17.03 -0.07
CA ALA A 127 2.83 -17.65 0.41
C ALA A 127 2.64 -19.05 -0.20
N ALA A 128 2.75 -19.19 -1.53
CA ALA A 128 2.60 -20.49 -2.21
C ALA A 128 3.66 -21.51 -1.79
N LEU A 129 4.86 -21.07 -1.41
CA LEU A 129 5.92 -21.95 -0.89
C LEU A 129 5.60 -22.46 0.53
N VAL A 130 5.11 -21.59 1.41
CA VAL A 130 4.93 -21.89 2.85
C VAL A 130 3.56 -22.42 3.23
N VAL A 131 2.53 -22.23 2.40
CA VAL A 131 1.12 -22.55 2.75
C VAL A 131 0.88 -24.02 3.11
N HIS A 132 1.71 -24.94 2.62
CA HIS A 132 1.62 -26.38 2.94
C HIS A 132 2.36 -26.77 4.24
N SER A 133 3.12 -25.84 4.82
CA SER A 133 3.98 -26.08 5.98
C SER A 133 3.52 -25.34 7.24
N ALA A 134 2.63 -24.35 7.10
CA ALA A 134 2.10 -23.58 8.21
C ALA A 134 0.66 -24.03 8.54
N PRO A 135 0.30 -24.19 9.83
CA PRO A 135 -1.10 -24.31 10.23
C PRO A 135 -1.89 -23.10 9.71
N ALA A 136 -3.15 -23.30 9.32
CA ALA A 136 -4.03 -22.20 8.95
C ALA A 136 -4.03 -21.13 10.07
N PRO A 137 -4.05 -19.83 9.75
CA PRO A 137 -4.14 -18.79 10.76
C PRO A 137 -5.31 -19.10 11.69
N ALA A 138 -5.03 -19.27 12.98
CA ALA A 138 -6.06 -19.56 13.97
C ALA A 138 -7.06 -18.42 13.94
N GLU A 139 -8.29 -18.71 13.48
CA GLU A 139 -9.40 -17.78 13.57
C GLU A 139 -9.54 -17.43 15.05
N LEU A 140 -9.26 -16.17 15.39
CA LEU A 140 -9.42 -15.66 16.73
C LEU A 140 -10.90 -15.81 17.08
N ALA A 141 -11.22 -16.88 17.80
CA ALA A 141 -12.56 -17.13 18.29
C ALA A 141 -13.06 -15.84 18.95
N PRO A 142 -14.30 -15.38 18.64
CA PRO A 142 -14.84 -14.17 19.22
C PRO A 142 -14.67 -14.28 20.72
N THR A 143 -13.90 -13.36 21.32
CA THR A 143 -13.78 -13.30 22.78
C THR A 143 -15.19 -13.04 23.27
N GLU A 144 -15.81 -14.07 23.84
CA GLU A 144 -17.12 -13.98 24.47
C GLU A 144 -17.00 -12.87 25.52
N VAL A 145 -17.53 -11.70 25.18
CA VAL A 145 -17.58 -10.56 26.09
C VAL A 145 -18.48 -11.01 27.22
N ALA A 146 -17.87 -11.46 28.32
CA ALA A 146 -18.57 -11.85 29.53
C ALA A 146 -19.57 -10.75 29.87
N ALA A 147 -20.86 -11.09 29.81
CA ALA A 147 -21.93 -10.18 30.19
C ALA A 147 -21.68 -9.68 31.62
N PRO A 148 -21.90 -8.38 31.91
CA PRO A 148 -21.73 -7.88 33.26
C PRO A 148 -22.76 -8.57 34.15
N VAL A 149 -22.27 -9.27 35.18
CA VAL A 149 -23.11 -9.83 36.24
C VAL A 149 -23.69 -8.65 37.01
N GLY A 150 -25.00 -8.45 36.88
CA GLY A 150 -25.82 -7.47 37.60
C GLY A 150 -27.14 -8.09 38.01
#